data_AF-A0A933XXG6-F1
#
_entry.id   AF-A0A933XXG6-F1
#
_cell.length_a   1.000
_cell.length_b   1.000
_cell.length_c   1.000
_cell.angle_alpha   90.00
_cell.angle_beta   90.00
_cell.angle_gamma   90.00
#
_symmetry.space_group_name_H-M   'P 1'
#
loop_
_entity.id
_entity.type
_entity.pdbx_description
1 polymer ?
#
loop_
_entity_poly.entity_id
_entity_poly.type
_entity_poly.pdbx_seq_one_letter_code
_entity_poly.pdbx_strand_id
1 'polypeptide(L)'
;MPTTAALQALARSLGCEVPLDVLHGEIRRAAQSLAHVAEYGMCLITCSDEFQGELRANFDRDVAAPLMSSLTLQQRRVFTVSNLGGRVEPGALELANDHFTVRTARAGAKALVVEIAAHVGRVVDGHTAEFGTLDRFGVRSPCCGALTLLLEKPRSADTVRYPWFEQLSAFFGSERLATLRADTGPLRLVRTAVVHAVLQVETAIVDLLRDPPRSPTHVLVAALVIVNQRGADTALLVGAHHLHFDGDAVAIVDGMSLRARPDALVLELESGRLRVSAKPLAGDGGHHDADLADRAGVQRRAAELGPAERALRLASSAPPLMAEAERVRSLARALAASSIGLETYARPILRSALQRAARTHPEFAAAVLFLTANRAAPRATELHAFFARHASEAEAQRMFQRFERELFELDVLVARAVLGYLFDA
;
A
#
# COMPACT_ATOMS: atom_id res chain seq x y z
N MET A 1 11.01 12.12 -16.28
CA MET A 1 11.35 13.45 -15.74
C MET A 1 12.29 13.23 -14.55
N PRO A 2 13.34 14.04 -14.36
CA PRO A 2 14.22 13.89 -13.21
C PRO A 2 13.43 14.08 -11.91
N THR A 3 13.66 13.22 -10.92
CA THR A 3 13.14 13.39 -9.56
C THR A 3 13.50 14.78 -9.04
N THR A 4 12.52 15.52 -8.52
CA THR A 4 12.78 16.87 -8.02
C THR A 4 13.63 16.80 -6.76
N ALA A 5 14.43 17.84 -6.49
CA ALA A 5 15.22 17.92 -5.26
C ALA A 5 14.34 17.84 -3.99
N ALA A 6 13.06 18.23 -4.08
CA ALA A 6 12.10 18.15 -2.98
C ALA A 6 11.65 16.71 -2.71
N LEU A 7 11.39 15.90 -3.74
CA LEU A 7 11.12 14.47 -3.58
C LEU A 7 12.33 13.72 -3.03
N GLN A 8 13.54 14.06 -3.48
CA GLN A 8 14.78 13.53 -2.91
C GLN A 8 14.99 13.96 -1.44
N ALA A 9 14.50 15.14 -1.04
CA ALA A 9 14.55 15.57 0.35
C ALA A 9 13.62 14.74 1.22
N LEU A 10 12.37 14.56 0.79
CA LEU A 10 11.42 13.66 1.44
C LEU A 10 11.97 12.23 1.52
N ALA A 11 12.70 11.78 0.50
CA ALA A 11 13.35 10.48 0.49
C ALA A 11 14.37 10.27 1.59
N ARG A 12 15.12 11.32 1.96
CA ARG A 12 16.12 11.24 3.03
C ARG A 12 15.48 11.06 4.41
N SER A 13 14.20 11.38 4.56
CA SER A 13 13.43 11.17 5.79
C SER A 13 12.86 9.76 5.89
N LEU A 14 12.96 8.94 4.83
CA LEU A 14 12.48 7.56 4.86
C LEU A 14 13.17 6.78 5.99
N GLY A 15 12.37 6.19 6.87
CA GLY A 15 12.87 5.41 7.99
C GLY A 15 13.49 6.22 9.12
N CYS A 16 13.40 7.56 9.11
CA CYS A 16 13.91 8.39 10.20
C CYS A 16 12.76 9.08 10.94
N GLU A 17 12.71 8.96 12.27
CA GLU A 17 11.75 9.70 13.09
C GLU A 17 12.11 11.18 13.18
N VAL A 18 11.22 12.02 12.70
CA VAL A 18 11.37 13.48 12.68
C VAL A 18 10.16 14.15 13.35
N PRO A 19 10.28 15.43 13.77
CA PRO A 19 9.11 16.21 14.18
C PRO A 19 8.02 16.23 13.09
N LEU A 20 6.76 16.13 13.50
CA LEU A 20 5.63 16.02 12.57
C LEU A 20 5.51 17.22 11.62
N ASP A 21 5.70 18.43 12.15
CA ASP A 21 5.70 19.69 11.40
C ASP A 21 6.82 19.76 10.35
N VAL A 22 8.01 19.23 10.68
CA VAL A 22 9.14 19.12 9.75
C VAL A 22 8.77 18.24 8.57
N LEU A 23 8.21 17.04 8.83
CA LEU A 23 7.82 16.11 7.78
C LEU A 23 6.67 16.64 6.92
N HIS A 24 5.65 17.25 7.53
CA HIS A 24 4.57 17.93 6.80
C HIS A 24 5.12 19.07 5.93
N GLY A 25 6.12 19.81 6.40
CA GLY A 25 6.84 20.78 5.60
C GLY A 25 7.54 20.18 4.38
N GLU A 26 8.10 18.97 4.49
CA GLU A 26 8.71 18.24 3.37
C GLU A 26 7.67 17.75 2.38
N ILE A 27 6.56 17.16 2.85
CA ILE A 27 5.43 16.73 2.01
C ILE A 27 4.87 17.91 1.22
N ARG A 28 4.65 19.05 1.87
CA ARG A 28 4.21 20.28 1.21
C ARG A 28 5.18 20.70 0.11
N ARG A 29 6.49 20.77 0.40
CA ARG A 29 7.51 21.16 -0.59
C ARG A 29 7.56 20.19 -1.77
N ALA A 30 7.43 18.88 -1.51
CA ALA A 30 7.35 17.87 -2.56
C ALA A 30 6.12 18.12 -3.46
N ALA A 31 4.94 18.35 -2.87
CA ALA A 31 3.72 18.67 -3.61
C ALA A 31 3.84 19.97 -4.43
N GLN A 32 4.44 21.03 -3.87
CA GLN A 32 4.68 22.30 -4.58
C GLN A 32 5.69 22.18 -5.73
N SER A 33 6.57 21.17 -5.69
CA SER A 33 7.56 20.94 -6.75
C SER A 33 6.98 20.24 -7.99
N LEU A 34 5.73 19.77 -7.92
CA LEU A 34 5.05 19.13 -9.03
C LEU A 34 4.78 20.15 -10.13
N ALA A 35 5.15 19.80 -11.37
CA ALA A 35 5.08 20.72 -12.49
C ALA A 35 3.63 21.02 -12.89
N HIS A 36 3.35 22.29 -13.20
CA HIS A 36 2.09 22.73 -13.83
C HIS A 36 0.80 22.37 -13.08
N VAL A 37 0.86 22.23 -11.75
CA VAL A 37 -0.32 21.96 -10.92
C VAL A 37 -1.19 23.21 -10.81
N ALA A 38 -2.37 23.14 -11.41
CA ALA A 38 -3.39 24.19 -11.36
C ALA A 38 -4.28 24.10 -10.11
N GLU A 39 -4.30 22.96 -9.42
CA GLU A 39 -5.19 22.71 -8.29
C GLU A 39 -4.70 21.59 -7.38
N TYR A 40 -5.02 21.68 -6.08
CA TYR A 40 -4.65 20.68 -5.07
C TYR A 40 -5.89 20.10 -4.35
N GLY A 41 -5.90 18.78 -4.21
CA GLY A 41 -6.81 18.00 -3.40
C GLY A 41 -6.05 17.31 -2.28
N MET A 42 -6.72 17.11 -1.13
CA MET A 42 -6.10 16.55 0.08
C MET A 42 -6.92 15.39 0.59
N CYS A 43 -6.25 14.28 0.89
CA CYS A 43 -6.83 13.10 1.51
C CYS A 43 -5.97 12.71 2.72
N LEU A 44 -6.62 12.49 3.88
CA LEU A 44 -5.97 11.98 5.08
C LEU A 44 -6.67 10.71 5.53
N ILE A 45 -5.91 9.63 5.65
CA ILE A 45 -6.38 8.31 6.08
C ILE A 45 -5.66 7.98 7.38
N THR A 46 -6.39 7.90 8.50
CA THR A 46 -5.78 7.67 9.83
C THR A 46 -6.71 6.89 10.76
N CYS A 47 -6.20 6.46 11.92
CA CYS A 47 -6.97 5.78 12.93
C CYS A 47 -8.06 6.69 13.54
N SER A 48 -9.20 6.13 13.96
CA SER A 48 -10.25 6.84 14.70
C SER A 48 -9.85 7.27 16.12
N ASP A 49 -8.68 6.85 16.59
CA ASP A 49 -8.12 7.18 17.91
C ASP A 49 -8.06 8.72 18.13
N GLU A 50 -8.39 9.18 19.33
CA GLU A 50 -8.42 10.61 19.66
C GLU A 50 -7.02 11.26 19.62
N PHE A 51 -5.95 10.48 19.84
CA PHE A 51 -4.58 10.98 19.72
C PHE A 51 -4.19 11.31 18.27
N GLN A 52 -4.98 10.88 17.27
CA GLN A 52 -4.81 11.34 15.89
C GLN A 52 -5.36 12.76 15.66
N GLY A 53 -5.90 13.42 16.69
CA GLY A 53 -6.34 14.81 16.62
C GLY A 53 -5.22 15.79 16.22
N GLU A 54 -4.02 15.63 16.78
CA GLU A 54 -2.87 16.46 16.44
C GLU A 54 -2.43 16.28 14.98
N LEU A 55 -2.35 15.03 14.51
CA LEU A 55 -2.09 14.71 13.10
C LEU A 55 -3.05 15.46 12.17
N ARG A 56 -4.36 15.34 12.42
CA ARG A 56 -5.39 15.97 11.58
C ARG A 56 -5.25 17.49 11.56
N ALA A 57 -5.04 18.11 12.72
CA ALA A 57 -4.88 19.55 12.83
C ALA A 57 -3.60 20.05 12.13
N ASN A 58 -2.48 19.34 12.31
CA ASN A 58 -1.21 19.70 11.69
C ASN A 58 -1.24 19.48 10.17
N PHE A 59 -1.83 18.39 9.68
CA PHE A 59 -1.94 18.15 8.23
C PHE A 59 -2.78 19.25 7.55
N ASP A 60 -3.91 19.64 8.16
CA ASP A 60 -4.73 20.73 7.65
C ASP A 60 -3.97 22.07 7.65
N ARG A 61 -3.31 22.41 8.77
CA ARG A 61 -2.55 23.67 8.93
C ARG A 61 -1.31 23.75 8.05
N ASP A 62 -0.51 22.69 8.02
CA ASP A 62 0.86 22.72 7.49
C ASP A 62 0.94 22.28 6.03
N VAL A 63 -0.01 21.44 5.56
CA VAL A 63 -0.05 20.91 4.20
C VAL A 63 -1.25 21.45 3.43
N ALA A 64 -2.48 21.19 3.92
CA ALA A 64 -3.69 21.44 3.15
C ALA A 64 -3.95 22.94 2.91
N ALA A 65 -4.04 23.72 3.99
CA ALA A 65 -4.36 25.14 3.91
C ALA A 65 -3.34 25.93 3.06
N PRO A 66 -2.01 25.74 3.19
CA PRO A 66 -1.03 26.43 2.34
C PRO A 66 -1.13 26.08 0.85
N LEU A 67 -1.55 24.86 0.51
CA LEU A 67 -1.67 24.40 -0.88
C LEU A 67 -3.03 24.76 -1.51
N MET A 68 -4.10 24.82 -0.72
CA MET A 68 -5.46 25.05 -1.21
C MET A 68 -5.94 26.52 -1.10
N SER A 69 -5.30 27.33 -0.24
CA SER A 69 -5.76 28.69 0.13
C SER A 69 -5.82 29.69 -1.02
N SER A 70 -5.08 29.49 -2.11
CA SER A 70 -5.07 30.41 -3.25
C SER A 70 -6.22 30.19 -4.24
N LEU A 71 -6.97 29.09 -4.13
CA LEU A 71 -7.82 28.62 -5.24
C LEU A 71 -9.30 28.43 -4.89
N THR A 72 -9.67 28.39 -3.61
CA THR A 72 -11.05 28.09 -3.18
C THR A 72 -11.49 28.93 -2.00
N LEU A 73 -12.70 29.52 -2.09
CA LEU A 73 -13.43 30.16 -1.00
C LEU A 73 -13.54 29.19 0.20
N GLN A 74 -12.61 29.22 1.16
CA GLN A 74 -12.60 28.68 2.55
C GLN A 74 -13.36 27.37 2.92
N GLN A 75 -13.95 26.64 1.98
CA GLN A 75 -14.95 25.59 2.23
C GLN A 75 -14.43 24.20 1.87
N ARG A 76 -13.27 24.10 1.22
CA ARG A 76 -12.70 22.80 0.86
C ARG A 76 -11.80 22.30 1.99
N ARG A 77 -12.29 21.27 2.66
CA ARG A 77 -11.61 20.57 3.75
C ARG A 77 -10.86 19.36 3.20
N VAL A 78 -9.89 18.87 3.99
CA VAL A 78 -9.25 17.58 3.78
C VAL A 78 -10.30 16.46 3.74
N PHE A 79 -10.30 15.63 2.70
CA PHE A 79 -11.11 14.41 2.65
C PHE A 79 -10.53 13.42 3.67
N THR A 80 -11.23 13.22 4.79
CA THR A 80 -10.70 12.43 5.90
C THR A 80 -11.39 11.08 6.00
N VAL A 81 -10.60 10.02 6.03
CA VAL A 81 -11.05 8.66 6.36
C VAL A 81 -10.48 8.33 7.74
N SER A 82 -11.36 8.06 8.70
CA SER A 82 -10.97 7.69 10.06
C SER A 82 -11.68 6.41 10.48
N ASN A 83 -10.93 5.31 10.60
CA ASN A 83 -11.42 3.99 10.96
C ASN A 83 -10.44 3.25 11.88
N LEU A 84 -10.77 2.01 12.27
CA LEU A 84 -9.91 1.20 13.13
C LEU A 84 -8.59 0.84 12.42
N GLY A 85 -7.49 1.40 12.92
CA GLY A 85 -6.14 1.18 12.41
C GLY A 85 -5.73 2.06 11.23
N GLY A 86 -6.58 2.99 10.75
CA GLY A 86 -6.20 3.88 9.64
C GLY A 86 -6.04 3.16 8.30
N ARG A 87 -7.04 2.35 7.95
CA ARG A 87 -7.09 1.60 6.70
C ARG A 87 -7.59 2.47 5.56
N VAL A 88 -7.05 2.23 4.37
CA VAL A 88 -7.66 2.64 3.11
C VAL A 88 -8.92 1.82 2.94
N GLU A 89 -10.09 2.47 3.03
CA GLU A 89 -11.36 1.82 2.73
C GLU A 89 -11.52 1.73 1.20
N PRO A 90 -12.03 0.61 0.67
CA PRO A 90 -12.24 0.46 -0.77
C PRO A 90 -13.04 1.62 -1.36
N GLY A 91 -12.52 2.23 -2.42
CA GLY A 91 -13.18 3.34 -3.13
C GLY A 91 -13.06 4.70 -2.44
N ALA A 92 -12.42 4.80 -1.28
CA ALA A 92 -12.22 6.09 -0.61
C ALA A 92 -11.38 7.06 -1.47
N LEU A 93 -10.37 6.55 -2.18
CA LEU A 93 -9.54 7.37 -3.07
C LEU A 93 -10.26 7.76 -4.36
N GLU A 94 -11.10 6.87 -4.91
CA GLU A 94 -11.98 7.20 -6.04
C GLU A 94 -12.92 8.35 -5.64
N LEU A 95 -13.57 8.24 -4.47
CA LEU A 95 -14.45 9.29 -3.95
C LEU A 95 -13.69 10.60 -3.66
N ALA A 96 -12.50 10.53 -3.05
CA ALA A 96 -11.66 11.70 -2.81
C ALA A 96 -11.25 12.36 -4.13
N ASN A 97 -10.89 11.56 -5.12
CA ASN A 97 -10.60 12.01 -6.47
C ASN A 97 -11.84 12.67 -7.10
N ASP A 98 -13.00 12.03 -7.11
CA ASP A 98 -14.23 12.59 -7.69
C ASP A 98 -14.64 13.91 -7.03
N HIS A 99 -14.49 14.02 -5.71
CA HIS A 99 -14.74 15.24 -4.96
C HIS A 99 -13.87 16.42 -5.43
N PHE A 100 -12.66 16.11 -5.88
CA PHE A 100 -11.64 17.07 -6.25
C PHE A 100 -11.58 17.33 -7.77
N THR A 101 -11.52 16.28 -8.59
CA THR A 101 -11.25 16.37 -10.03
C THR A 101 -12.49 16.66 -10.86
N VAL A 102 -13.68 16.22 -10.45
CA VAL A 102 -14.90 16.33 -11.29
C VAL A 102 -15.52 17.73 -11.24
N ARG A 103 -15.36 18.46 -10.14
CA ARG A 103 -16.09 19.73 -9.92
C ARG A 103 -15.41 20.97 -10.47
N THR A 104 -14.16 20.89 -10.90
CA THR A 104 -13.41 22.09 -11.32
C THR A 104 -13.16 22.13 -12.81
N ALA A 105 -13.73 23.15 -13.45
CA ALA A 105 -13.58 23.46 -14.87
C ALA A 105 -12.22 24.09 -15.22
N ARG A 106 -11.26 24.13 -14.28
CA ARG A 106 -9.94 24.72 -14.54
C ARG A 106 -9.13 23.76 -15.41
N ALA A 107 -8.69 24.28 -16.55
CA ALA A 107 -7.73 23.58 -17.40
C ALA A 107 -6.36 23.50 -16.70
N GLY A 108 -5.69 22.36 -16.84
CA GLY A 108 -4.35 22.12 -16.28
C GLY A 108 -4.26 20.82 -15.49
N ALA A 109 -3.04 20.42 -15.15
CA ALA A 109 -2.80 19.25 -14.32
C ALA A 109 -3.23 19.54 -12.88
N LYS A 110 -3.75 18.53 -12.19
CA LYS A 110 -4.16 18.61 -10.78
C LYS A 110 -3.17 17.84 -9.91
N ALA A 111 -3.19 18.06 -8.60
CA ALA A 111 -2.45 17.24 -7.65
C ALA A 111 -3.36 16.75 -6.51
N LEU A 112 -3.38 15.45 -6.27
CA LEU A 112 -3.98 14.84 -5.09
C LEU A 112 -2.86 14.43 -4.13
N VAL A 113 -2.83 15.03 -2.94
CA VAL A 113 -1.91 14.63 -1.87
C VAL A 113 -2.66 13.72 -0.91
N VAL A 114 -2.15 12.51 -0.71
CA VAL A 114 -2.73 11.48 0.15
C VAL A 114 -1.75 11.18 1.28
N GLU A 115 -2.15 11.43 2.52
CA GLU A 115 -1.41 11.02 3.71
C GLU A 115 -2.10 9.81 4.36
N ILE A 116 -1.36 8.73 4.58
CA ILE A 116 -1.83 7.50 5.18
C ILE A 116 -1.02 7.26 6.46
N ALA A 117 -1.69 7.25 7.61
CA ALA A 117 -1.04 7.18 8.90
C ALA A 117 -1.48 5.95 9.71
N ALA A 118 -0.53 5.05 9.97
CA ALA A 118 -0.60 4.18 11.14
C ALA A 118 -0.09 4.94 12.36
N HIS A 119 -0.29 4.39 13.57
CA HIS A 119 0.20 5.05 14.78
C HIS A 119 0.59 4.09 15.90
N VAL A 120 1.46 4.59 16.77
CA VAL A 120 1.97 3.90 17.95
C VAL A 120 2.15 4.90 19.09
N GLY A 121 1.81 4.49 20.30
CA GLY A 121 2.07 5.27 21.51
C GLY A 121 3.52 5.14 21.97
N ARG A 122 4.12 6.23 22.46
CA ARG A 122 5.40 6.24 23.14
C ARG A 122 5.26 6.87 24.53
N VAL A 123 5.76 6.16 25.54
CA VAL A 123 5.99 6.70 26.88
C VAL A 123 7.49 6.80 27.09
N VAL A 124 7.97 8.00 27.40
CA VAL A 124 9.39 8.25 27.71
C VAL A 124 9.54 8.38 29.22
N ASP A 125 10.43 7.58 29.80
CA ASP A 125 10.82 7.67 31.21
C ASP A 125 12.35 7.69 31.31
N GLY A 126 12.89 8.87 31.62
CA GLY A 126 14.33 9.13 31.60
C GLY A 126 14.98 8.81 30.25
N HIS A 127 15.84 7.79 30.24
CA HIS A 127 16.56 7.32 29.04
C HIS A 127 15.87 6.14 28.34
N THR A 128 14.71 5.73 28.81
CA THR A 128 13.96 4.59 28.26
C THR A 128 12.72 5.07 27.53
N ALA A 129 12.37 4.37 26.44
CA ALA A 129 11.14 4.59 25.70
C ALA A 129 10.40 3.26 25.56
N GLU A 130 9.12 3.25 25.94
CA GLU A 130 8.23 2.10 25.76
C GLU A 130 7.19 2.42 24.69
N PHE A 131 7.01 1.47 23.76
CA PHE A 131 6.11 1.64 22.62
C PHE A 131 4.88 0.76 22.72
N GLY A 132 3.76 1.25 22.19
CA GLY A 132 2.50 0.51 22.07
C GLY A 132 1.42 0.90 23.08
N THR A 133 1.71 1.80 24.01
CA THR A 133 0.76 2.28 25.01
C THR A 133 0.89 3.77 25.26
N LEU A 134 -0.17 4.40 25.76
CA LEU A 134 -0.17 5.77 26.28
C LEU A 134 -0.97 5.87 27.58
N ASP A 135 -0.66 6.89 28.37
CA ASP A 135 -1.51 7.31 29.48
C ASP A 135 -2.68 8.13 28.93
N ARG A 136 -3.90 7.63 29.14
CA ARG A 136 -5.16 8.28 28.79
C ARG A 136 -5.96 8.47 30.06
N PHE A 137 -6.12 9.73 30.47
CA PHE A 137 -6.90 10.08 31.66
C PHE A 137 -6.42 9.38 32.94
N GLY A 138 -5.11 9.16 33.08
CA GLY A 138 -4.50 8.46 34.21
C GLY A 138 -4.47 6.94 34.06
N VAL A 139 -4.91 6.40 32.92
CA VAL A 139 -4.95 4.95 32.64
C VAL A 139 -4.08 4.62 31.45
N ARG A 140 -3.11 3.72 31.67
CA ARG A 140 -2.29 3.18 30.59
C ARG A 140 -3.14 2.29 29.68
N SER A 141 -3.17 2.61 28.39
CA SER A 141 -3.98 1.91 27.40
C SER A 141 -3.23 1.71 26.08
N PRO A 142 -3.59 0.69 25.28
CA PRO A 142 -2.95 0.43 23.99
C PRO A 142 -3.08 1.58 22.98
N CYS A 143 -2.02 1.81 22.20
CA CYS A 143 -1.97 2.77 21.11
C CYS A 143 -1.04 2.22 20.02
N CYS A 144 -1.51 1.76 18.86
CA CYS A 144 -2.89 1.64 18.37
C CYS A 144 -3.64 0.44 18.96
N GLY A 145 -4.85 0.64 19.52
CA GLY A 145 -5.66 -0.45 20.08
C GLY A 145 -6.02 -1.55 19.07
N ALA A 146 -6.31 -1.20 17.80
CA ALA A 146 -6.61 -2.17 16.77
C ALA A 146 -5.40 -3.06 16.43
N LEU A 147 -4.21 -2.47 16.34
CA LEU A 147 -2.96 -3.20 16.07
C LEU A 147 -2.53 -4.03 17.28
N THR A 148 -2.72 -3.54 18.51
CA THR A 148 -2.46 -4.34 19.72
C THR A 148 -3.35 -5.57 19.78
N LEU A 149 -4.66 -5.42 19.57
CA LEU A 149 -5.58 -6.55 19.54
C LEU A 149 -5.24 -7.56 18.44
N LEU A 150 -4.78 -7.09 17.28
CA LEU A 150 -4.31 -7.94 16.18
C LEU A 150 -3.16 -8.87 16.62
N LEU A 151 -2.24 -8.36 17.43
CA LEU A 151 -1.10 -9.14 17.94
C LEU A 151 -1.48 -10.04 19.10
N GLU A 152 -2.26 -9.55 20.05
CA GLU A 152 -2.56 -10.28 21.28
C GLU A 152 -3.64 -11.35 21.09
N LYS A 153 -4.49 -11.20 20.07
CA LYS A 153 -5.70 -12.00 19.81
C LYS A 153 -6.60 -12.05 21.06
N PRO A 154 -7.71 -11.28 21.09
CA PRO A 154 -8.61 -11.32 22.25
C PRO A 154 -9.04 -12.76 22.54
N ARG A 155 -9.12 -13.15 23.83
CA ARG A 155 -9.66 -14.47 24.22
C ARG A 155 -11.08 -14.66 23.70
N SER A 156 -11.85 -13.58 23.62
CA SER A 156 -13.18 -13.56 23.04
C SER A 156 -13.20 -13.68 21.51
N ALA A 157 -12.08 -13.56 20.80
CA ALA A 157 -12.07 -13.69 19.34
C ALA A 157 -12.44 -15.11 18.87
N ASP A 158 -12.34 -16.11 19.75
CA ASP A 158 -12.77 -17.48 19.46
C ASP A 158 -14.29 -17.68 19.67
N THR A 159 -14.96 -16.76 20.38
CA THR A 159 -16.40 -16.87 20.72
C THR A 159 -17.25 -15.76 20.11
N VAL A 160 -16.67 -14.60 19.82
CA VAL A 160 -17.31 -13.41 19.26
C VAL A 160 -16.58 -13.02 17.98
N ARG A 161 -17.33 -12.90 16.88
CA ARG A 161 -16.80 -12.38 15.63
C ARG A 161 -16.66 -10.88 15.69
N TYR A 162 -15.46 -10.40 15.36
CA TYR A 162 -15.15 -8.97 15.21
C TYR A 162 -14.84 -8.72 13.72
N PRO A 163 -15.80 -8.25 12.89
CA PRO A 163 -15.60 -8.13 11.45
C PRO A 163 -14.36 -7.31 11.06
N TRP A 164 -14.09 -6.21 11.78
CA TRP A 164 -12.89 -5.39 11.56
C TRP A 164 -11.59 -6.15 11.86
N PHE A 165 -11.59 -7.06 12.83
CA PHE A 165 -10.43 -7.87 13.21
C PHE A 165 -10.17 -8.95 12.17
N GLU A 166 -11.24 -9.58 11.65
CA GLU A 166 -11.13 -10.55 10.56
C GLU A 166 -10.59 -9.89 9.29
N GLN A 167 -11.10 -8.70 8.94
CA GLN A 167 -10.62 -7.91 7.80
C GLN A 167 -9.15 -7.51 7.97
N LEU A 168 -8.77 -6.98 9.14
CA LEU A 168 -7.39 -6.59 9.43
C LEU A 168 -6.45 -7.80 9.47
N SER A 169 -6.92 -8.93 10.03
CA SER A 169 -6.14 -10.18 10.04
C SER A 169 -5.91 -10.72 8.64
N ALA A 170 -6.95 -10.69 7.80
CA ALA A 170 -6.86 -11.07 6.40
C ALA A 170 -5.90 -10.17 5.62
N PHE A 171 -5.93 -8.86 5.89
CA PHE A 171 -5.04 -7.87 5.27
C PHE A 171 -3.56 -8.10 5.59
N PHE A 172 -3.25 -8.41 6.86
CA PHE A 172 -1.89 -8.78 7.24
C PHE A 172 -1.48 -10.18 6.77
N GLY A 173 -2.41 -11.09 6.48
CA GLY A 173 -2.06 -12.46 6.14
C GLY A 173 -1.50 -13.26 7.32
N SER A 174 -1.59 -14.57 7.21
CA SER A 174 -1.21 -15.53 8.23
C SER A 174 0.29 -15.52 8.56
N GLU A 175 1.16 -15.48 7.55
CA GLU A 175 2.62 -15.58 7.75
C GLU A 175 3.21 -14.33 8.42
N ARG A 176 2.84 -13.14 7.93
CA ARG A 176 3.29 -11.87 8.53
C ARG A 176 2.74 -11.73 9.96
N LEU A 177 1.48 -12.11 10.20
CA LEU A 177 0.94 -12.11 11.57
C LEU A 177 1.66 -13.09 12.49
N ALA A 178 1.95 -14.31 12.03
CA ALA A 178 2.68 -15.27 12.83
C ALA A 178 4.06 -14.71 13.23
N THR A 179 4.76 -14.08 12.29
CA THR A 179 6.05 -13.42 12.53
C THR A 179 5.92 -12.26 13.53
N LEU A 180 4.94 -11.38 13.37
CA LEU A 180 4.71 -10.24 14.27
C LEU A 180 4.25 -10.67 15.67
N ARG A 181 3.52 -11.77 15.79
CA ARG A 181 3.08 -12.33 17.08
C ARG A 181 4.21 -13.06 17.81
N ALA A 182 5.12 -13.67 17.07
CA ALA A 182 6.32 -14.31 17.63
C ALA A 182 7.37 -13.30 18.12
N ASP A 183 7.35 -12.09 17.58
CA ASP A 183 8.18 -10.99 18.06
C ASP A 183 7.78 -10.60 19.50
N THR A 184 8.75 -10.63 20.41
CA THR A 184 8.60 -10.23 21.81
C THR A 184 9.43 -8.99 22.15
N GLY A 185 10.06 -8.37 21.15
CA GLY A 185 10.93 -7.21 21.33
C GLY A 185 10.16 -5.93 21.69
N PRO A 186 10.85 -4.92 22.28
CA PRO A 186 10.23 -3.68 22.74
C PRO A 186 9.66 -2.82 21.60
N LEU A 187 10.11 -3.05 20.36
CA LEU A 187 9.68 -2.31 19.17
C LEU A 187 8.62 -3.05 18.34
N ARG A 188 8.01 -4.12 18.88
CA ARG A 188 7.01 -4.95 18.18
C ARG A 188 5.85 -4.14 17.60
N LEU A 189 5.31 -3.20 18.39
CA LEU A 189 4.18 -2.37 17.93
C LEU A 189 4.61 -1.36 16.87
N VAL A 190 5.84 -0.84 16.95
CA VAL A 190 6.40 0.01 15.88
C VAL A 190 6.52 -0.78 14.58
N ARG A 191 7.10 -2.00 14.63
CA ARG A 191 7.24 -2.89 13.47
C ARG A 191 5.87 -3.20 12.84
N THR A 192 4.88 -3.49 13.67
CA THR A 192 3.49 -3.72 13.22
C THR A 192 2.90 -2.49 12.53
N ALA A 193 3.09 -1.29 13.08
CA ALA A 193 2.61 -0.05 12.50
C ALA A 193 3.30 0.29 11.17
N VAL A 194 4.61 0.06 11.07
CA VAL A 194 5.37 0.21 9.81
C VAL A 194 4.82 -0.73 8.73
N VAL A 195 4.70 -2.02 9.05
CA VAL A 195 4.13 -3.01 8.12
C VAL A 195 2.72 -2.63 7.69
N HIS A 196 1.88 -2.19 8.63
CA HIS A 196 0.53 -1.73 8.33
C HIS A 196 0.53 -0.57 7.34
N ALA A 197 1.26 0.51 7.63
CA ALA A 197 1.32 1.69 6.78
C ALA A 197 1.85 1.37 5.37
N VAL A 198 2.87 0.51 5.25
CA VAL A 198 3.37 0.03 3.94
C VAL A 198 2.29 -0.73 3.17
N LEU A 199 1.56 -1.65 3.81
CA LEU A 199 0.48 -2.39 3.15
C LEU A 199 -0.69 -1.47 2.75
N GLN A 200 -0.97 -0.43 3.54
CA GLN A 200 -2.01 0.54 3.24
C GLN A 200 -1.65 1.38 2.01
N VAL A 201 -0.39 1.81 1.87
CA VAL A 201 0.03 2.52 0.66
C VAL A 201 0.02 1.64 -0.58
N GLU A 202 0.37 0.36 -0.48
CA GLU A 202 0.20 -0.58 -1.59
C GLU A 202 -1.28 -0.67 -2.01
N THR A 203 -2.19 -0.70 -1.04
CA THR A 203 -3.64 -0.74 -1.30
C THR A 203 -4.15 0.56 -1.92
N ALA A 204 -3.65 1.71 -1.46
CA ALA A 204 -3.94 3.00 -2.08
C ALA A 204 -3.50 3.04 -3.56
N ILE A 205 -2.30 2.53 -3.86
CA ILE A 205 -1.80 2.44 -5.23
C ILE A 205 -2.67 1.49 -6.06
N VAL A 206 -3.07 0.33 -5.51
CA VAL A 206 -4.01 -0.59 -6.20
C VAL A 206 -5.30 0.11 -6.57
N ASP A 207 -5.90 0.85 -5.64
CA ASP A 207 -7.14 1.59 -5.85
C ASP A 207 -6.97 2.68 -6.92
N LEU A 208 -5.88 3.46 -6.87
CA LEU A 208 -5.58 4.50 -7.87
C LEU A 208 -5.31 3.92 -9.26
N LEU A 209 -4.67 2.75 -9.34
CA LEU A 209 -4.46 2.08 -10.62
C LEU A 209 -5.78 1.51 -11.14
N ARG A 210 -6.64 0.96 -10.27
CA ARG A 210 -7.92 0.37 -10.65
C ARG A 210 -8.89 1.43 -11.18
N ASP A 211 -9.02 2.53 -10.43
CA ASP A 211 -9.97 3.61 -10.69
C ASP A 211 -9.17 4.94 -10.83
N PRO A 212 -8.51 5.17 -11.99
CA PRO A 212 -7.61 6.30 -12.17
C PRO A 212 -8.35 7.64 -12.19
N PRO A 213 -7.68 8.75 -11.81
CA PRO A 213 -8.22 10.09 -11.97
C PRO A 213 -8.69 10.39 -13.39
N ARG A 214 -9.90 10.97 -13.52
CA ARG A 214 -10.51 11.29 -14.83
C ARG A 214 -9.83 12.42 -15.60
N SER A 215 -9.00 13.22 -14.94
CA SER A 215 -8.26 14.33 -15.53
C SER A 215 -6.75 14.16 -15.27
N PRO A 216 -5.87 14.81 -16.05
CA PRO A 216 -4.44 14.81 -15.78
C PRO A 216 -4.15 15.17 -14.31
N THR A 217 -3.60 14.22 -13.55
CA THR A 217 -3.48 14.34 -12.09
C THR A 217 -2.19 13.72 -11.60
N HIS A 218 -1.39 14.52 -10.91
CA HIS A 218 -0.32 14.03 -10.05
C HIS A 218 -0.92 13.48 -8.76
N VAL A 219 -0.48 12.32 -8.30
CA VAL A 219 -0.84 11.79 -7.00
C VAL A 219 0.43 11.60 -6.19
N LEU A 220 0.53 12.32 -5.06
CA LEU A 220 1.60 12.17 -4.09
C LEU A 220 1.03 11.42 -2.88
N VAL A 221 1.48 10.18 -2.67
CA VAL A 221 1.05 9.35 -1.52
C VAL A 221 2.19 9.28 -0.51
N ALA A 222 1.96 9.73 0.71
CA ALA A 222 2.89 9.64 1.83
C ALA A 222 2.34 8.69 2.90
N ALA A 223 3.11 7.66 3.25
CA ALA A 223 2.77 6.67 4.25
C ALA A 223 3.62 6.88 5.51
N LEU A 224 2.97 7.06 6.65
CA LEU A 224 3.58 7.46 7.91
C LEU A 224 3.25 6.50 9.05
N VAL A 225 4.14 6.45 10.03
CA VAL A 225 3.81 6.01 11.40
C VAL A 225 3.91 7.21 12.32
N ILE A 226 2.79 7.58 12.93
CA ILE A 226 2.74 8.63 13.95
C ILE A 226 3.13 8.04 15.30
N VAL A 227 4.11 8.65 15.95
CA VAL A 227 4.53 8.31 17.29
C VAL A 227 3.85 9.29 18.24
N ASN A 228 2.68 8.86 18.73
CA ASN A 228 1.88 9.64 19.66
C ASN A 228 2.56 9.66 21.03
N GLN A 229 2.64 10.81 21.69
CA GLN A 229 3.31 10.92 22.99
C GLN A 229 2.80 12.07 23.86
N ARG A 230 3.37 12.22 25.06
CA ARG A 230 3.18 13.45 25.85
C ARG A 230 4.04 14.56 25.24
N GLY A 231 3.40 15.61 24.76
CA GLY A 231 4.06 16.71 24.05
C GLY A 231 3.71 16.68 22.57
N ALA A 232 4.58 17.24 21.73
CA ALA A 232 4.38 17.26 20.29
C ALA A 232 4.63 15.88 19.68
N ASP A 233 3.77 15.46 18.76
CA ASP A 233 3.91 14.20 18.06
C ASP A 233 5.10 14.23 17.09
N THR A 234 5.63 13.04 16.81
CA THR A 234 6.68 12.83 15.80
C THR A 234 6.19 11.82 14.77
N ALA A 235 6.85 11.78 13.62
CA ALA A 235 6.46 10.91 12.52
C ALA A 235 7.65 10.20 11.89
N LEU A 236 7.40 9.00 11.43
CA LEU A 236 8.31 8.18 10.65
C LEU A 236 7.73 8.03 9.24
N LEU A 237 8.41 8.57 8.22
CA LEU A 237 8.05 8.29 6.84
C LEU A 237 8.43 6.85 6.50
N VAL A 238 7.46 6.05 6.07
CA VAL A 238 7.69 4.64 5.69
C VAL A 238 7.45 4.37 4.21
N GLY A 239 6.88 5.33 3.48
CA GLY A 239 6.80 5.28 2.03
C GLY A 239 6.35 6.62 1.44
N ALA A 240 6.79 6.90 0.22
CA ALA A 240 6.40 8.07 -0.53
C ALA A 240 6.38 7.74 -2.02
N HIS A 241 5.29 8.05 -2.70
CA HIS A 241 5.09 7.67 -4.10
C HIS A 241 4.50 8.84 -4.89
N HIS A 242 5.08 9.09 -6.06
CA HIS A 242 4.57 10.08 -7.01
C HIS A 242 4.14 9.36 -8.30
N LEU A 243 2.84 9.35 -8.54
CA LEU A 243 2.22 8.87 -9.76
C LEU A 243 1.70 10.06 -10.58
N HIS A 244 1.71 9.95 -11.90
CA HIS A 244 1.07 10.90 -12.80
C HIS A 244 0.11 10.15 -13.71
N PHE A 245 -1.17 10.52 -13.64
CA PHE A 245 -2.24 9.96 -14.44
C PHE A 245 -2.63 10.93 -15.53
N ASP A 246 -2.88 10.42 -16.73
CA ASP A 246 -3.46 11.14 -17.87
C ASP A 246 -4.55 10.25 -18.48
N GLY A 247 -5.76 10.35 -17.91
CA GLY A 247 -6.83 9.39 -18.13
C GLY A 247 -6.42 8.00 -17.64
N ASP A 248 -6.49 7.00 -18.53
CA ASP A 248 -6.12 5.62 -18.23
C ASP A 248 -4.59 5.38 -18.25
N ALA A 249 -3.80 6.33 -18.77
CA ALA A 249 -2.36 6.22 -18.76
C ALA A 249 -1.81 6.63 -17.38
N VAL A 250 -0.85 5.85 -16.88
CA VAL A 250 -0.17 6.16 -15.62
C VAL A 250 1.33 6.04 -15.79
N ALA A 251 2.05 7.03 -15.27
CA ALA A 251 3.49 7.02 -15.12
C ALA A 251 3.82 7.05 -13.63
N ILE A 252 4.65 6.11 -13.18
CA ILE A 252 5.25 6.17 -11.84
C ILE A 252 6.52 7.01 -11.97
N VAL A 253 6.44 8.24 -11.47
CA VAL A 253 7.48 9.25 -11.63
C VAL A 253 8.58 9.03 -10.59
N ASP A 254 8.18 8.78 -9.33
CA ASP A 254 9.09 8.54 -8.22
C ASP A 254 8.41 7.65 -7.16
N GLY A 255 9.18 7.02 -6.29
CA GLY A 255 8.67 6.05 -5.34
C GLY A 255 9.73 5.46 -4.42
N MET A 256 9.35 5.24 -3.17
CA MET A 256 10.16 4.54 -2.18
C MET A 256 9.25 4.03 -1.08
N SER A 257 9.59 2.88 -0.52
CA SER A 257 8.86 2.31 0.60
C SER A 257 9.78 1.39 1.39
N LEU A 258 9.58 1.35 2.70
CA LEU A 258 10.09 0.26 3.53
C LEU A 258 9.39 -1.05 3.13
N ARG A 259 9.89 -2.18 3.62
CA ARG A 259 9.35 -3.50 3.24
C ARG A 259 8.15 -3.86 4.13
N ALA A 260 7.12 -4.47 3.54
CA ALA A 260 5.95 -4.98 4.26
C ALA A 260 6.21 -6.29 5.04
N ARG A 261 7.43 -6.86 4.90
CA ARG A 261 7.85 -8.09 5.57
C ARG A 261 8.47 -7.78 6.93
N PRO A 262 7.91 -8.25 8.06
CA PRO A 262 8.41 -7.91 9.40
C PRO A 262 9.88 -8.28 9.63
N ASP A 263 10.32 -9.41 9.10
CA ASP A 263 11.67 -9.97 9.21
C ASP A 263 12.71 -9.23 8.36
N ALA A 264 12.25 -8.47 7.36
CA ALA A 264 13.09 -7.61 6.54
C ALA A 264 13.37 -6.24 7.19
N LEU A 265 12.68 -5.88 8.28
CA LEU A 265 12.83 -4.58 8.93
C LEU A 265 13.86 -4.64 10.07
N VAL A 266 14.78 -3.68 10.09
CA VAL A 266 15.70 -3.42 11.19
C VAL A 266 15.25 -2.14 11.88
N LEU A 267 14.95 -2.22 13.17
CA LEU A 267 14.46 -1.09 13.97
C LEU A 267 15.46 -0.81 15.08
N GLU A 268 15.85 0.46 15.20
CA GLU A 268 16.82 0.95 16.16
C GLU A 268 16.25 2.18 16.89
N LEU A 269 16.67 2.37 18.14
CA LEU A 269 16.33 3.55 18.93
C LEU A 269 17.62 4.31 19.23
N GLU A 270 17.91 5.33 18.43
CA GLU A 270 19.12 6.14 18.53
C GLU A 270 18.77 7.48 19.20
N SER A 271 19.37 7.77 20.36
CA SER A 271 19.11 9.03 21.09
C SER A 271 17.62 9.31 21.33
N GLY A 272 16.83 8.26 21.59
CA GLY A 272 15.38 8.35 21.83
C GLY A 272 14.53 8.50 20.56
N ARG A 273 15.11 8.46 19.36
CA ARG A 273 14.42 8.52 18.08
C ARG A 273 14.49 7.18 17.34
N LEU A 274 13.39 6.82 16.69
CA LEU A 274 13.32 5.62 15.87
C LEU A 274 14.10 5.81 14.56
N ARG A 275 14.85 4.78 14.21
CA ARG A 275 15.40 4.56 12.89
C ARG A 275 14.97 3.20 12.38
N VAL A 276 14.44 3.15 11.17
CA VAL A 276 13.95 1.94 10.53
C VAL A 276 14.59 1.81 9.17
N SER A 277 15.24 0.68 8.92
CA SER A 277 15.80 0.35 7.62
C SER A 277 15.25 -1.00 7.14
N ALA A 278 15.39 -1.25 5.85
CA ALA A 278 15.10 -2.55 5.25
C ALA A 278 16.41 -3.28 4.96
N LYS A 279 16.45 -4.58 5.27
CA LYS A 279 17.50 -5.45 4.78
C LYS A 279 17.47 -5.45 3.25
N PRO A 280 18.64 -5.43 2.57
CA PRO A 280 18.69 -5.62 1.13
C PRO A 280 18.02 -6.95 0.76
N LEU A 281 17.39 -7.02 -0.41
CA LEU A 281 16.87 -8.30 -0.89
C LEU A 281 18.04 -9.24 -1.12
N ALA A 282 17.82 -10.54 -0.87
CA ALA A 282 18.78 -11.57 -1.25
C ALA A 282 18.92 -11.55 -2.78
N GLY A 283 19.90 -10.79 -3.30
CA GLY A 283 20.07 -10.51 -4.73
C GLY A 283 20.60 -9.10 -5.04
N ASP A 284 20.37 -8.12 -4.16
CA ASP A 284 20.80 -6.72 -4.38
C ASP A 284 22.33 -6.52 -4.28
N GLY A 285 23.03 -7.49 -3.71
CA GLY A 285 24.48 -7.45 -3.54
C GLY A 285 25.23 -7.89 -4.79
N GLY A 286 25.16 -7.14 -5.90
CA GLY A 286 26.17 -7.05 -6.98
C GLY A 286 26.75 -8.34 -7.60
N HIS A 287 26.23 -9.52 -7.28
CA HIS A 287 26.77 -10.81 -7.71
C HIS A 287 25.79 -11.44 -8.69
N HIS A 288 26.09 -11.28 -9.97
CA HIS A 288 25.37 -11.87 -11.11
C HIS A 288 25.11 -13.39 -10.99
N ASP A 289 25.83 -14.12 -10.12
CA ASP A 289 25.65 -15.55 -9.92
C ASP A 289 24.47 -15.92 -9.00
N ALA A 290 24.06 -15.05 -8.06
CA ALA A 290 22.85 -15.30 -7.25
C ALA A 290 21.57 -15.17 -8.09
N ASP A 291 21.61 -14.29 -9.09
CA ASP A 291 20.52 -14.06 -10.04
C ASP A 291 20.26 -15.29 -10.93
N LEU A 292 21.27 -16.14 -11.18
CA LEU A 292 21.13 -17.38 -11.93
C LEU A 292 20.49 -18.52 -11.10
N ALA A 293 20.83 -18.61 -9.81
CA ALA A 293 20.20 -19.59 -8.92
C ALA A 293 18.73 -19.24 -8.63
N ASP A 294 18.43 -17.96 -8.47
CA ASP A 294 17.05 -17.48 -8.29
C ASP A 294 16.26 -17.55 -9.60
N ARG A 295 16.86 -17.25 -10.76
CA ARG A 295 16.26 -17.54 -12.07
C ARG A 295 16.01 -19.02 -12.29
N ALA A 296 16.89 -19.91 -11.86
CA ALA A 296 16.66 -21.36 -11.95
C ALA A 296 15.57 -21.84 -10.97
N GLY A 297 15.39 -21.16 -9.83
CA GLY A 297 14.29 -21.39 -8.89
C GLY A 297 12.95 -20.87 -9.44
N VAL A 298 12.93 -19.67 -9.99
CA VAL A 298 11.80 -19.05 -10.68
C VAL A 298 11.45 -19.84 -11.95
N GLN A 299 12.43 -20.28 -12.74
CA GLN A 299 12.22 -21.13 -13.93
C GLN A 299 11.74 -22.53 -13.56
N ARG A 300 12.23 -23.14 -12.46
CA ARG A 300 11.67 -24.41 -11.96
C ARG A 300 10.24 -24.24 -11.48
N ARG A 301 9.95 -23.20 -10.70
CA ARG A 301 8.58 -22.85 -10.28
C ARG A 301 7.69 -22.50 -11.47
N ALA A 302 8.25 -21.90 -12.53
CA ALA A 302 7.55 -21.63 -13.78
C ALA A 302 7.32 -22.91 -14.61
N ALA A 303 8.22 -23.89 -14.55
CA ALA A 303 8.06 -25.19 -15.22
C ALA A 303 6.98 -26.07 -14.54
N GLU A 304 6.74 -25.89 -13.24
CA GLU A 304 5.63 -26.53 -12.51
C GLU A 304 4.25 -25.98 -12.91
N LEU A 305 4.19 -24.90 -13.70
CA LEU A 305 2.94 -24.26 -14.14
C LEU A 305 2.18 -25.04 -15.23
N GLY A 306 2.65 -26.19 -15.73
CA GLY A 306 2.08 -26.86 -16.92
C GLY A 306 0.55 -27.00 -17.04
N PRO A 307 -0.22 -27.31 -15.98
CA PRO A 307 -1.69 -27.29 -16.02
C PRO A 307 -2.29 -25.88 -16.06
N ALA A 308 -1.66 -24.93 -15.39
CA ALA A 308 -2.09 -23.55 -15.30
C ALA A 308 -1.65 -22.75 -16.54
N GLU A 309 -0.53 -23.07 -17.17
CA GLU A 309 -0.13 -22.60 -18.50
C GLU A 309 -1.17 -22.97 -19.55
N ARG A 310 -1.76 -24.17 -19.49
CA ARG A 310 -2.89 -24.56 -20.35
C ARG A 310 -4.15 -23.75 -20.07
N ALA A 311 -4.51 -23.55 -18.80
CA ALA A 311 -5.66 -22.72 -18.42
C ALA A 311 -5.48 -21.26 -18.85
N LEU A 312 -4.25 -20.75 -18.77
CA LEU A 312 -3.92 -19.41 -19.23
C LEU A 312 -3.92 -19.27 -20.72
N ARG A 313 -3.34 -20.22 -21.49
CA ARG A 313 -3.43 -20.18 -22.96
C ARG A 313 -4.89 -20.15 -23.45
N LEU A 314 -5.77 -20.90 -22.78
CA LEU A 314 -7.22 -20.89 -23.05
C LEU A 314 -7.87 -19.55 -22.67
N ALA A 315 -7.46 -18.93 -21.57
CA ALA A 315 -7.97 -17.62 -21.16
C ALA A 315 -7.44 -16.49 -22.07
N SER A 316 -6.15 -16.45 -22.39
CA SER A 316 -5.50 -15.39 -23.18
C SER A 316 -5.93 -15.34 -24.65
N SER A 317 -6.71 -16.31 -25.15
CA SER A 317 -7.33 -16.24 -26.48
C SER A 317 -8.60 -15.38 -26.55
N ALA A 318 -9.09 -14.82 -25.44
CA ALA A 318 -10.25 -13.91 -25.48
C ALA A 318 -9.84 -12.47 -25.86
N PRO A 319 -10.45 -11.84 -26.89
CA PRO A 319 -10.09 -10.50 -27.35
C PRO A 319 -10.02 -9.38 -26.28
N PRO A 320 -10.93 -9.30 -25.28
CA PRO A 320 -10.87 -8.22 -24.31
C PRO A 320 -9.80 -8.44 -23.22
N LEU A 321 -9.30 -9.67 -23.06
CA LEU A 321 -8.11 -9.95 -22.25
C LEU A 321 -6.84 -9.41 -22.89
N MET A 322 -6.77 -9.33 -24.22
CA MET A 322 -5.64 -8.71 -24.90
C MET A 322 -5.55 -7.20 -24.63
N ALA A 323 -6.69 -6.52 -24.45
CA ALA A 323 -6.72 -5.09 -24.16
C ALA A 323 -6.24 -4.79 -22.73
N GLU A 324 -6.70 -5.56 -21.73
CA GLU A 324 -6.17 -5.45 -20.36
C GLU A 324 -4.71 -5.88 -20.30
N ALA A 325 -4.33 -6.94 -21.02
CA ALA A 325 -2.93 -7.35 -21.12
C ALA A 325 -2.05 -6.27 -21.73
N GLU A 326 -2.52 -5.55 -22.75
CA GLU A 326 -1.77 -4.43 -23.32
C GLU A 326 -1.64 -3.25 -22.36
N ARG A 327 -2.68 -2.95 -21.58
CA ARG A 327 -2.60 -1.94 -20.51
C ARG A 327 -1.57 -2.33 -19.45
N VAL A 328 -1.62 -3.56 -18.96
CA VAL A 328 -0.68 -4.03 -17.94
C VAL A 328 0.74 -4.14 -18.50
N ARG A 329 0.91 -4.56 -19.77
CA ARG A 329 2.18 -4.47 -20.50
C ARG A 329 2.70 -3.05 -20.54
N SER A 330 1.87 -2.09 -20.93
CA SER A 330 2.24 -0.68 -20.97
C SER A 330 2.73 -0.19 -19.61
N LEU A 331 2.00 -0.54 -18.55
CA LEU A 331 2.36 -0.21 -17.17
C LEU A 331 3.64 -0.90 -16.71
N ALA A 332 3.81 -2.19 -17.00
CA ALA A 332 5.01 -2.95 -16.67
C ALA A 332 6.25 -2.42 -17.41
N ARG A 333 6.11 -2.05 -18.69
CA ARG A 333 7.17 -1.42 -19.48
C ARG A 333 7.54 -0.04 -18.93
N ALA A 334 6.56 0.78 -18.55
CA ALA A 334 6.80 2.07 -17.92
C ALA A 334 7.58 1.92 -16.61
N LEU A 335 7.40 0.81 -15.88
CA LEU A 335 8.14 0.53 -14.65
C LEU A 335 9.48 -0.13 -14.83
N ALA A 336 9.64 -1.00 -15.81
CA ALA A 336 10.95 -1.55 -16.14
C ALA A 336 11.92 -0.42 -16.54
N ALA A 337 11.39 0.69 -17.05
CA ALA A 337 12.14 1.90 -17.36
C ALA A 337 12.39 2.82 -16.14
N SER A 338 11.73 2.61 -14.99
CA SER A 338 11.94 3.42 -13.79
C SER A 338 13.01 2.78 -12.88
N SER A 339 13.89 3.59 -12.31
CA SER A 339 14.95 3.14 -11.39
C SER A 339 14.44 2.61 -10.05
N ILE A 340 13.14 2.75 -9.81
CA ILE A 340 12.45 2.43 -8.55
C ILE A 340 11.80 1.04 -8.64
N GLY A 341 11.69 0.51 -9.86
CA GLY A 341 11.65 -0.91 -10.12
C GLY A 341 10.29 -1.58 -9.94
N LEU A 342 10.17 -2.73 -10.62
CA LEU A 342 9.11 -3.71 -10.42
C LEU A 342 9.05 -4.22 -8.96
N GLU A 343 10.10 -4.03 -8.16
CA GLU A 343 10.14 -4.48 -6.76
C GLU A 343 9.16 -3.80 -5.83
N THR A 344 8.82 -2.53 -6.08
CA THR A 344 7.84 -1.83 -5.24
C THR A 344 6.42 -2.02 -5.78
N TYR A 345 6.29 -2.09 -7.10
CA TYR A 345 4.98 -1.96 -7.76
C TYR A 345 4.43 -3.25 -8.38
N ALA A 346 5.21 -4.34 -8.46
CA ALA A 346 4.72 -5.59 -9.05
C ALA A 346 3.47 -6.13 -8.34
N ARG A 347 3.45 -6.11 -7.00
CA ARG A 347 2.27 -6.57 -6.24
C ARG A 347 1.06 -5.65 -6.45
N PRO A 348 1.16 -4.32 -6.26
CA PRO A 348 0.04 -3.43 -6.57
C PRO A 348 -0.50 -3.57 -8.00
N ILE A 349 0.39 -3.72 -8.99
CA ILE A 349 -0.03 -3.82 -10.40
C ILE A 349 -0.73 -5.13 -10.67
N LEU A 350 -0.14 -6.25 -10.24
CA LEU A 350 -0.76 -7.54 -10.39
C LEU A 350 -2.13 -7.56 -9.71
N ARG A 351 -2.24 -7.01 -8.50
CA ARG A 351 -3.51 -6.92 -7.77
C ARG A 351 -4.53 -6.06 -8.52
N SER A 352 -4.15 -4.87 -8.99
CA SER A 352 -5.05 -3.98 -9.75
C SER A 352 -5.53 -4.63 -11.05
N ALA A 353 -4.60 -5.24 -11.81
CA ALA A 353 -4.91 -5.99 -13.03
C ALA A 353 -5.90 -7.13 -12.76
N LEU A 354 -5.68 -7.92 -11.71
CA LEU A 354 -6.55 -9.02 -11.35
C LEU A 354 -7.90 -8.57 -10.82
N GLN A 355 -7.98 -7.44 -10.10
CA GLN A 355 -9.24 -6.84 -9.66
C GLN A 355 -10.09 -6.38 -10.85
N ARG A 356 -9.47 -5.73 -11.85
CA ARG A 356 -10.17 -5.32 -13.08
C ARG A 356 -10.61 -6.53 -13.89
N ALA A 357 -9.69 -7.48 -14.10
CA ALA A 357 -9.99 -8.71 -14.80
C ALA A 357 -11.08 -9.52 -14.08
N ALA A 358 -11.16 -9.51 -12.74
CA ALA A 358 -12.23 -10.22 -12.03
C ALA A 358 -13.64 -9.68 -12.35
N ARG A 359 -13.76 -8.39 -12.72
CA ARG A 359 -15.03 -7.77 -13.12
C ARG A 359 -15.43 -8.12 -14.56
N THR A 360 -14.46 -8.21 -15.47
CA THR A 360 -14.72 -8.37 -16.91
C THR A 360 -14.47 -9.78 -17.45
N HIS A 361 -13.51 -10.50 -16.85
CA HIS A 361 -12.98 -11.82 -17.22
C HIS A 361 -12.61 -12.62 -15.97
N PRO A 362 -13.61 -13.00 -15.16
CA PRO A 362 -13.37 -13.69 -13.91
C PRO A 362 -12.61 -15.00 -14.07
N GLU A 363 -12.72 -15.62 -15.24
CA GLU A 363 -12.00 -16.82 -15.59
C GLU A 363 -10.48 -16.65 -15.65
N PHE A 364 -10.02 -15.55 -16.22
CA PHE A 364 -8.61 -15.22 -16.27
C PHE A 364 -8.07 -14.90 -14.89
N ALA A 365 -8.78 -14.04 -14.15
CA ALA A 365 -8.37 -13.67 -12.79
C ALA A 365 -8.22 -14.93 -11.92
N ALA A 366 -9.17 -15.85 -12.02
CA ALA A 366 -9.11 -17.13 -11.32
C ALA A 366 -7.91 -17.99 -11.78
N ALA A 367 -7.64 -18.11 -13.08
CA ALA A 367 -6.49 -18.87 -13.58
C ALA A 367 -5.15 -18.31 -13.07
N VAL A 368 -5.00 -16.98 -13.03
CA VAL A 368 -3.79 -16.34 -12.50
C VAL A 368 -3.66 -16.55 -10.99
N LEU A 369 -4.74 -16.39 -10.24
CA LEU A 369 -4.76 -16.63 -8.80
C LEU A 369 -4.29 -18.05 -8.46
N PHE A 370 -4.66 -19.00 -9.31
CA PHE A 370 -4.22 -20.39 -9.18
C PHE A 370 -2.74 -20.62 -9.49
N LEU A 371 -2.16 -19.87 -10.44
CA LEU A 371 -0.70 -19.85 -10.63
C LEU A 371 0.00 -19.38 -9.35
N THR A 372 -0.48 -18.28 -8.78
CA THR A 372 0.18 -17.61 -7.65
C THR A 372 0.13 -18.43 -6.36
N ALA A 373 -0.91 -19.21 -6.15
CA ALA A 373 -1.13 -19.95 -4.90
C ALA A 373 -0.30 -21.24 -4.79
N ASN A 374 0.36 -21.71 -5.86
CA ASN A 374 1.04 -23.01 -5.94
C ASN A 374 0.19 -24.21 -5.44
N ARG A 375 -1.15 -24.05 -5.44
CA ARG A 375 -2.15 -25.01 -4.96
C ARG A 375 -3.03 -25.51 -6.12
N ALA A 376 -2.44 -25.60 -7.32
CA ALA A 376 -3.15 -25.92 -8.55
C ALA A 376 -3.89 -27.28 -8.49
N ALA A 377 -3.37 -28.28 -7.76
CA ALA A 377 -3.97 -29.62 -7.75
C ALA A 377 -5.32 -29.73 -7.01
N PRO A 378 -5.47 -29.34 -5.72
CA PRO A 378 -6.72 -29.60 -4.99
C PRO A 378 -7.89 -28.66 -5.33
N ARG A 379 -7.67 -27.54 -6.03
CA ARG A 379 -8.74 -26.59 -6.38
C ARG A 379 -9.07 -26.54 -7.88
N ALA A 380 -8.34 -27.24 -8.75
CA ALA A 380 -8.60 -27.21 -10.21
C ALA A 380 -10.05 -27.62 -10.54
N THR A 381 -10.64 -28.51 -9.74
CA THR A 381 -12.05 -28.91 -9.85
C THR A 381 -13.01 -27.77 -9.49
N GLU A 382 -12.71 -26.95 -8.48
CA GLU A 382 -13.51 -25.74 -8.17
C GLU A 382 -13.44 -24.74 -9.32
N LEU A 383 -12.24 -24.55 -9.90
CA LEU A 383 -12.02 -23.66 -11.03
C LEU A 383 -12.75 -24.15 -12.30
N HIS A 384 -12.63 -25.44 -12.60
CA HIS A 384 -13.33 -26.06 -13.73
C HIS A 384 -14.85 -26.00 -13.55
N ALA A 385 -15.34 -26.25 -12.34
CA ALA A 385 -16.76 -26.12 -12.02
C ALA A 385 -17.25 -24.66 -12.01
N PHE A 386 -16.38 -23.69 -11.74
CA PHE A 386 -16.64 -22.27 -11.87
C PHE A 386 -16.75 -21.86 -13.35
N PHE A 387 -15.79 -22.28 -14.18
CA PHE A 387 -15.81 -22.02 -15.63
C PHE A 387 -16.97 -22.72 -16.34
N ALA A 388 -17.31 -23.95 -15.94
CA ALA A 388 -18.41 -24.69 -16.53
C ALA A 388 -19.79 -24.05 -16.28
N ARG A 389 -19.92 -23.18 -15.26
CA ARG A 389 -21.21 -22.64 -14.80
C ARG A 389 -21.55 -21.23 -15.27
N HIS A 390 -20.69 -20.56 -16.05
CA HIS A 390 -20.88 -19.14 -16.40
C HIS A 390 -21.14 -18.30 -15.15
N ALA A 391 -20.22 -18.37 -14.19
CA ALA A 391 -20.37 -17.73 -12.88
C ALA A 391 -20.74 -16.24 -13.02
N SER A 392 -21.65 -15.78 -12.16
CA SER A 392 -22.06 -14.38 -12.09
C SER A 392 -20.91 -13.48 -11.63
N GLU A 393 -20.95 -12.19 -12.00
CA GLU A 393 -20.00 -11.17 -11.51
C GLU A 393 -19.85 -11.19 -9.97
N ALA A 394 -20.95 -11.41 -9.25
CA ALA A 394 -20.94 -11.50 -7.79
C ALA A 394 -20.17 -12.73 -7.27
N GLU A 395 -20.24 -13.87 -7.97
CA GLU A 395 -19.46 -15.08 -7.62
C GLU A 395 -17.99 -14.90 -7.91
N ALA A 396 -17.66 -14.29 -9.05
CA ALA A 396 -16.31 -13.88 -9.39
C ALA A 396 -15.71 -12.95 -8.34
N GLN A 397 -16.44 -11.91 -7.94
CA GLN A 397 -15.98 -10.94 -6.95
C GLN A 397 -15.77 -11.61 -5.58
N ARG A 398 -16.66 -12.52 -5.15
CA ARG A 398 -16.47 -13.30 -3.92
C ARG A 398 -15.26 -14.20 -3.97
N MET A 399 -15.05 -14.85 -5.12
CA MET A 399 -13.88 -15.69 -5.34
C MET A 399 -12.60 -14.83 -5.32
N PHE A 400 -12.61 -13.69 -6.00
CA PHE A 400 -11.52 -12.73 -5.97
C PHE A 400 -11.23 -12.27 -4.53
N GLN A 401 -12.24 -11.84 -3.76
CA GLN A 401 -12.06 -11.46 -2.35
C GLN A 401 -11.46 -12.60 -1.50
N ARG A 402 -11.83 -13.86 -1.79
CA ARG A 402 -11.27 -15.02 -1.10
C ARG A 402 -9.77 -15.15 -1.39
N PHE A 403 -9.37 -14.93 -2.64
CA PHE A 403 -8.00 -15.05 -3.14
C PHE A 403 -7.15 -13.78 -2.98
N GLU A 404 -7.76 -12.61 -2.81
CA GLU A 404 -7.06 -11.35 -2.58
C GLU A 404 -6.17 -11.45 -1.34
N ARG A 405 -6.63 -12.21 -0.33
CA ARG A 405 -5.82 -12.60 0.83
C ARG A 405 -4.52 -13.29 0.46
N GLU A 406 -4.57 -14.21 -0.50
CA GLU A 406 -3.40 -14.94 -1.00
C GLU A 406 -2.48 -14.00 -1.81
N LEU A 407 -3.04 -13.01 -2.53
CA LEU A 407 -2.25 -11.98 -3.23
C LEU A 407 -1.48 -11.06 -2.28
N PHE A 408 -2.02 -10.74 -1.10
CA PHE A 408 -1.30 -9.97 -0.09
C PHE A 408 -0.06 -10.70 0.44
N GLU A 409 -0.10 -12.03 0.47
CA GLU A 409 1.01 -12.89 0.88
C GLU A 409 1.99 -13.19 -0.25
N LEU A 410 1.67 -12.80 -1.49
CA LEU A 410 2.54 -13.06 -2.62
C LEU A 410 3.88 -12.35 -2.45
N ASP A 411 4.96 -13.12 -2.59
CA ASP A 411 6.30 -12.57 -2.64
C ASP A 411 6.47 -11.70 -3.90
N VAL A 412 7.24 -10.62 -3.79
CA VAL A 412 7.36 -9.65 -4.88
C VAL A 412 8.05 -10.22 -6.11
N LEU A 413 8.99 -11.16 -5.93
CA LEU A 413 9.65 -11.84 -7.04
C LEU A 413 8.66 -12.77 -7.76
N VAL A 414 7.76 -13.42 -7.02
CA VAL A 414 6.68 -14.22 -7.60
C VAL A 414 5.69 -13.33 -8.34
N ALA A 415 5.29 -12.20 -7.76
CA ALA A 415 4.42 -11.23 -8.44
C ALA A 415 5.06 -10.74 -9.75
N ARG A 416 6.36 -10.44 -9.74
CA ARG A 416 7.12 -10.04 -10.92
C ARG A 416 7.17 -11.17 -11.97
N ALA A 417 7.45 -12.40 -11.56
CA ALA A 417 7.47 -13.54 -12.47
C ALA A 417 6.10 -13.79 -13.11
N VAL A 418 5.03 -13.62 -12.34
CA VAL A 418 3.65 -13.73 -12.84
C VAL A 418 3.35 -12.59 -13.82
N LEU A 419 3.70 -11.35 -13.50
CA LEU A 419 3.58 -10.24 -14.45
C LEU A 419 4.34 -10.51 -15.75
N GLY A 420 5.60 -10.94 -15.67
CA GLY A 420 6.38 -11.30 -16.86
C GLY A 420 5.73 -12.42 -17.66
N TYR A 421 5.24 -13.47 -17.00
CA TYR A 421 4.55 -14.57 -17.68
C TYR A 421 3.24 -14.11 -18.37
N LEU A 422 2.45 -13.27 -17.72
CA LEU A 422 1.17 -12.80 -18.25
C LEU A 422 1.30 -11.83 -19.41
N PHE A 423 2.40 -11.08 -19.45
CA PHE A 423 2.51 -9.87 -20.25
C PHE A 423 3.72 -9.86 -21.19
N ASP A 424 4.71 -10.76 -21.05
CA ASP A 424 5.85 -10.87 -21.99
C ASP A 424 5.70 -12.01 -23.03
N ALA A 425 4.55 -12.71 -23.05
CA ALA A 425 4.08 -13.53 -24.19
C ALA A 425 3.30 -12.68 -25.21
#